data_AF-A0A8B6BT35-F1
#
_entry.id   AF-A0A8B6BT35-F1
#
_cell.length_a   1.000
_cell.length_b   1.000
_cell.length_c   1.000
_cell.angle_alpha   90.00
_cell.angle_beta   90.00
_cell.angle_gamma   90.00
#
_symmetry.space_group_name_H-M   'P 1'
#
loop_
_entity.id
_entity.type
_entity.pdbx_description
1 polymer ?
#
loop_
_entity_poly.entity_id
_entity_poly.type
_entity_poly.pdbx_seq_one_letter_code
_entity_poly.pdbx_strand_id
1 'polypeptide(L)'
;MLCDLLLFFSLFNFSSGFLIPELQNVHLYVSPTGSDLNVGTDASNPMRTLHRAIQRISEPDIQNKNIWIELMEGYHDLNSTLVINHRNDYRRITIRAYQNQKVHVTGGKRIPSNQFTKVTDPSILQRLSPEAQKHVLQTKLSDAGITDIGQIVPYGKYILRQAPLEIFENGFPLTLSRWPNYGFINITNVPSGHRYSTVFQYNSDRPKKWANQSDIWVYGY
;
A
#
# COMPACT_ATOMS: atom_id res chain seq x y z
N MET A 1 9.25 1.04 89.89
CA MET A 1 7.81 0.93 89.59
C MET A 1 7.61 1.50 88.21
N LEU A 2 6.98 0.73 87.32
CA LEU A 2 6.90 0.93 85.87
C LEU A 2 6.35 2.30 85.47
N CYS A 3 6.84 2.85 84.35
CA CYS A 3 6.02 3.12 83.17
C CYS A 3 6.89 3.63 82.00
N ASP A 4 7.20 2.74 81.07
CA ASP A 4 7.71 3.07 79.74
C ASP A 4 6.57 3.64 78.89
N LEU A 5 6.73 4.88 78.41
CA LEU A 5 5.84 5.50 77.44
C LEU A 5 6.51 5.45 76.05
N LEU A 6 6.18 4.42 75.27
CA LEU A 6 6.59 4.28 73.87
C LEU A 6 5.80 5.26 72.99
N LEU A 7 6.48 6.29 72.48
CA LEU A 7 5.99 7.20 71.44
C LEU A 7 6.14 6.53 70.06
N PHE A 8 5.03 6.09 69.47
CA PHE A 8 4.98 5.66 68.08
C PHE A 8 4.94 6.90 67.16
N PHE A 9 6.06 7.23 66.51
CA PHE A 9 6.06 8.12 65.35
C PHE A 9 5.65 7.32 64.11
N SER A 10 4.41 7.53 63.65
CA SER A 10 3.98 7.08 62.33
C SER A 10 4.63 7.96 61.27
N LEU A 11 5.67 7.43 60.61
CA LEU A 11 6.22 8.02 59.39
C LEU A 11 5.23 7.77 58.25
N PHE A 12 4.41 8.77 57.94
CA PHE A 12 3.70 8.82 56.67
C PHE A 12 4.74 8.98 55.55
N ASN A 13 5.08 7.86 54.90
CA ASN A 13 5.79 7.87 53.64
C ASN A 13 4.87 8.50 52.58
N PHE A 14 4.99 9.81 52.37
CA PHE A 14 4.55 10.42 51.12
C PHE A 14 5.57 9.99 50.05
N SER A 15 5.33 8.84 49.42
CA SER A 15 5.92 8.57 48.12
C SER A 15 5.32 9.59 47.15
N SER A 16 6.07 10.66 46.89
CA SER A 16 5.82 11.55 45.76
C SER A 16 6.10 10.77 44.47
N GLY A 17 5.21 9.82 44.14
CA GLY A 17 5.17 9.23 42.83
C GLY A 17 4.97 10.37 41.84
N PHE A 18 5.92 10.56 40.93
CA PHE A 18 5.71 11.40 39.75
C PHE A 18 4.50 10.82 39.00
N LEU A 19 3.32 11.34 39.27
CA LEU A 19 2.15 11.15 38.42
C LEU A 19 2.46 11.86 37.11
N ILE A 20 2.88 11.10 36.10
CA ILE A 20 2.87 11.59 34.72
C ILE A 20 1.40 11.94 34.44
N PRO A 21 1.05 13.21 34.16
CA PRO A 21 -0.34 13.56 33.93
C PRO A 21 -0.87 12.77 32.73
N GLU A 22 -1.99 12.07 32.93
CA GLU A 22 -2.65 11.33 31.86
C GLU A 22 -3.19 12.34 30.85
N LEU A 23 -2.59 12.39 29.66
CA LEU A 23 -3.02 13.31 28.62
C LEU A 23 -4.43 12.93 28.15
N GLN A 24 -5.26 13.96 27.93
CA GLN A 24 -6.60 13.78 27.38
C GLN A 24 -6.55 13.02 26.05
N ASN A 25 -7.51 12.12 25.82
CA ASN A 25 -7.69 11.46 24.53
C ASN A 25 -8.54 12.32 23.58
N VAL A 26 -8.14 12.40 22.31
CA VAL A 26 -8.93 12.97 21.21
C VAL A 26 -9.03 11.96 20.08
N HIS A 27 -10.21 11.88 19.46
CA HIS A 27 -10.46 11.04 18.29
C HIS A 27 -10.51 11.91 17.03
N LEU A 28 -9.87 11.42 15.97
CA LEU A 28 -9.85 12.00 14.64
C LEU A 28 -10.35 10.96 13.64
N TYR A 29 -11.50 11.21 13.04
CA TYR A 29 -12.17 10.31 12.12
C TYR A 29 -11.75 10.61 10.68
N VAL A 30 -11.43 9.56 9.93
CA VAL A 30 -11.04 9.63 8.52
C VAL A 30 -11.89 8.65 7.73
N SER A 31 -12.52 9.11 6.65
CA SER A 31 -13.34 8.28 5.76
C SER A 31 -13.01 8.57 4.30
N PRO A 32 -12.97 7.55 3.41
CA PRO A 32 -12.79 7.78 1.97
C PRO A 32 -13.88 8.67 1.34
N THR A 33 -15.05 8.77 1.98
CA THR A 33 -16.18 9.62 1.57
C THR A 33 -16.29 10.93 2.35
N GLY A 34 -15.33 11.21 3.25
CA GLY A 34 -15.29 12.43 4.06
C GLY A 34 -14.85 13.67 3.28
N SER A 35 -14.54 14.74 4.02
CA SER A 35 -14.03 16.00 3.46
C SER A 35 -12.88 16.54 4.31
N ASP A 36 -11.76 16.93 3.68
CA ASP A 36 -10.61 17.53 4.40
C ASP A 36 -10.90 18.94 4.94
N LEU A 37 -12.05 19.52 4.58
CA LEU A 37 -12.59 20.75 5.19
C LEU A 37 -13.16 20.50 6.59
N ASN A 38 -13.48 19.25 6.93
CA ASN A 38 -14.00 18.89 8.24
C ASN A 38 -12.89 18.92 9.29
N VAL A 39 -13.25 19.26 10.53
CA VAL A 39 -12.33 19.21 11.68
C VAL A 39 -12.00 17.75 12.05
N GLY A 40 -12.92 16.82 11.79
CA GLY A 40 -12.73 15.39 11.95
C GLY A 40 -12.81 14.88 13.39
N THR A 41 -13.28 15.67 14.35
CA THR A 41 -13.45 15.25 15.76
C THR A 41 -14.81 14.59 16.04
N ASP A 42 -15.66 14.48 15.02
CA ASP A 42 -16.98 13.84 15.04
C ASP A 42 -17.05 12.82 13.90
N ALA A 43 -17.51 11.61 14.21
CA ALA A 43 -17.65 10.51 13.26
C ALA A 43 -18.63 10.83 12.11
N SER A 44 -19.58 11.74 12.33
CA SER A 44 -20.53 12.18 11.30
C SER A 44 -19.91 13.17 10.30
N ASN A 45 -18.78 13.79 10.67
CA ASN A 45 -18.07 14.77 9.86
C ASN A 45 -16.57 14.40 9.77
N PRO A 46 -16.23 13.23 9.18
CA PRO A 46 -14.85 12.77 9.11
C PRO A 46 -14.04 13.56 8.09
N MET A 47 -12.73 13.64 8.31
CA MET A 47 -11.78 14.07 7.29
C MET A 47 -11.74 13.08 6.14
N ARG A 48 -11.28 13.50 4.97
CA ARG A 48 -11.16 12.59 3.82
C ARG A 48 -9.86 11.80 3.82
N THR A 49 -8.75 12.43 4.23
CA THR A 49 -7.41 11.88 4.03
C THR A 49 -6.66 11.68 5.34
N LEU A 50 -5.82 10.63 5.38
CA LEU A 50 -4.85 10.44 6.48
C LEU A 50 -3.87 11.62 6.57
N HIS A 51 -3.47 12.21 5.44
CA HIS A 51 -2.59 13.38 5.42
C HIS A 51 -3.17 14.55 6.23
N ARG A 52 -4.47 14.85 6.06
CA ARG A 52 -5.15 15.88 6.86
C ARG A 52 -5.17 15.51 8.35
N ALA A 53 -5.43 14.26 8.69
CA ALA A 53 -5.40 13.80 10.08
C ALA A 53 -4.02 13.95 10.73
N ILE A 54 -2.93 13.64 9.99
CA ILE A 54 -1.56 13.87 10.47
C ILE A 54 -1.25 15.36 10.63
N GLN A 55 -1.77 16.23 9.75
CA GLN A 55 -1.62 17.68 9.92
C GLN A 55 -2.30 18.18 11.21
N ARG A 56 -3.51 17.68 11.51
CA ARG A 56 -4.27 18.01 12.73
C ARG A 56 -3.47 17.76 14.00
N ILE A 57 -2.62 16.71 14.03
CA ILE A 57 -1.75 16.38 15.18
C ILE A 57 -0.88 17.56 15.66
N SER A 58 -0.55 18.50 14.76
CA SER A 58 0.29 19.67 15.08
C SER A 58 -0.50 20.91 15.50
N GLU A 59 -1.83 20.90 15.36
CA GLU A 59 -2.69 22.06 15.62
C GLU A 59 -2.88 22.30 17.14
N PRO A 60 -3.01 23.58 17.58
CA PRO A 60 -2.97 23.95 19.01
C PRO A 60 -4.00 23.24 19.89
N ASP A 61 -5.20 22.95 19.38
CA ASP A 61 -6.27 22.28 20.11
C ASP A 61 -6.02 20.78 20.37
N ILE A 62 -5.05 20.19 19.66
CA ILE A 62 -4.62 18.80 19.79
C ILE A 62 -3.27 18.66 20.52
N GLN A 63 -2.54 19.75 20.71
CA GLN A 63 -1.25 19.71 21.42
C GLN A 63 -1.42 19.12 22.82
N ASN A 64 -0.44 18.31 23.23
CA ASN A 64 -0.43 17.62 24.53
C ASN A 64 -1.64 16.71 24.78
N LYS A 65 -2.20 16.09 23.73
CA LYS A 65 -3.25 15.07 23.83
C LYS A 65 -2.79 13.74 23.26
N ASN A 66 -3.31 12.65 23.80
CA ASN A 66 -3.26 11.33 23.18
C ASN A 66 -4.25 11.30 22.01
N ILE A 67 -3.85 10.74 20.87
CA ILE A 67 -4.57 10.87 19.60
C ILE A 67 -4.94 9.48 19.08
N TRP A 68 -6.22 9.31 18.76
CA TRP A 68 -6.75 8.16 18.05
C TRP A 68 -7.18 8.59 16.66
N ILE A 69 -6.47 8.15 15.63
CA ILE A 69 -6.91 8.29 14.24
C ILE A 69 -7.74 7.05 13.90
N GLU A 70 -9.05 7.26 13.79
CA GLU A 70 -10.07 6.25 13.55
C GLU A 70 -10.36 6.20 12.04
N LEU A 71 -9.83 5.18 11.37
CA LEU A 71 -10.02 4.96 9.93
C LEU A 71 -11.35 4.22 9.70
N MET A 72 -12.27 4.86 9.00
CA MET A 72 -13.54 4.26 8.62
C MET A 72 -13.37 3.32 7.42
N GLU A 73 -14.35 2.45 7.22
CA GLU A 73 -14.38 1.41 6.18
C GLU A 73 -13.97 1.93 4.80
N GLY A 74 -13.15 1.13 4.10
CA GLY A 74 -12.83 1.35 2.70
C GLY A 74 -11.33 1.54 2.42
N TYR A 75 -11.06 2.06 1.23
CA TYR A 75 -9.71 2.27 0.70
C TYR A 75 -9.27 3.71 0.92
N HIS A 76 -8.20 3.88 1.67
CA HIS A 76 -7.54 5.15 1.92
C HIS A 76 -6.27 5.22 1.08
N ASP A 77 -6.42 5.78 -0.12
CA ASP A 77 -5.33 5.88 -1.09
C ASP A 77 -4.38 7.02 -0.70
N LEU A 78 -3.08 6.70 -0.61
CA LEU A 78 -2.00 7.62 -0.34
C LEU A 78 -1.40 8.08 -1.67
N ASN A 79 -1.41 9.38 -1.92
CA ASN A 79 -0.78 10.01 -3.09
C ASN A 79 0.68 10.42 -2.85
N SER A 80 1.16 10.29 -1.61
CA SER A 80 2.53 10.58 -1.19
C SER A 80 2.86 9.83 0.10
N THR A 81 4.15 9.80 0.46
CA THR A 81 4.61 9.25 1.73
C THR A 81 3.98 10.01 2.91
N LEU A 82 3.35 9.25 3.82
CA LEU A 82 2.87 9.79 5.08
C LEU A 82 4.05 9.92 6.06
N VAL A 83 4.39 11.15 6.45
CA VAL A 83 5.50 11.41 7.37
C VAL A 83 4.95 11.67 8.78
N ILE A 84 5.29 10.79 9.72
CA ILE A 84 4.98 10.96 11.14
C ILE A 84 6.28 11.27 11.87
N ASN A 85 6.49 12.54 12.22
CA ASN A 85 7.68 12.96 12.92
C ASN A 85 7.62 12.56 14.39
N HIS A 86 8.68 11.92 14.89
CA HIS A 86 8.84 11.65 16.30
C HIS A 86 8.88 12.96 17.09
N ARG A 87 8.16 13.01 18.21
CA ARG A 87 8.21 14.12 19.16
C ARG A 87 8.51 13.58 20.55
N ASN A 88 9.31 14.32 21.30
CA ASN A 88 9.65 13.98 22.68
C ASN A 88 8.61 14.54 23.66
N ASP A 89 7.32 14.26 23.42
CA ASP A 89 6.18 14.84 24.15
C ASP A 89 5.31 13.78 24.85
N TYR A 90 5.81 12.54 25.01
CA TYR A 90 5.18 11.38 25.68
C TYR A 90 3.76 11.00 25.21
N ARG A 91 3.18 11.73 24.25
CA ARG A 91 1.82 11.48 23.75
C ARG A 91 1.79 10.24 22.86
N ARG A 92 0.70 9.49 22.94
CA ARG A 92 0.44 8.33 22.11
C ARG A 92 -0.33 8.74 20.86
N ILE A 93 0.11 8.27 19.69
CA ILE A 93 -0.65 8.35 18.44
C ILE A 93 -1.00 6.92 18.04
N THR A 94 -2.28 6.59 18.03
CA THR A 94 -2.80 5.30 17.59
C THR A 94 -3.57 5.50 16.29
N ILE A 95 -3.15 4.82 15.22
CA ILE A 95 -3.91 4.77 13.96
C ILE A 95 -4.54 3.38 13.89
N ARG A 96 -5.87 3.30 13.80
CA ARG A 96 -6.60 2.03 13.78
C ARG A 96 -7.87 2.09 12.95
N ALA A 97 -8.44 0.93 12.65
CA ALA A 97 -9.78 0.85 12.11
C ALA A 97 -10.82 1.28 13.16
N TYR A 98 -11.77 2.12 12.74
CA TYR A 98 -12.93 2.49 13.53
C TYR A 98 -13.84 1.26 13.68
N GLN A 99 -14.18 0.89 14.92
CA GLN A 99 -15.11 -0.21 15.22
C GLN A 99 -14.79 -1.55 14.52
N ASN A 100 -13.51 -1.88 14.35
CA ASN A 100 -13.05 -3.09 13.64
C ASN A 100 -13.52 -3.18 12.16
N GLN A 101 -13.85 -2.04 11.54
CA GLN A 101 -14.20 -1.98 10.13
C GLN A 101 -13.04 -2.45 9.23
N LYS A 102 -13.38 -2.90 8.02
CA LYS A 102 -12.38 -3.33 7.04
C LYS A 102 -11.75 -2.11 6.37
N VAL A 103 -10.49 -1.87 6.69
CA VAL A 103 -9.71 -0.71 6.22
C VAL A 103 -8.52 -1.17 5.39
N HIS A 104 -8.31 -0.51 4.26
CA HIS A 104 -7.14 -0.69 3.41
C HIS A 104 -6.43 0.65 3.24
N VAL A 105 -5.17 0.74 3.67
CA VAL A 105 -4.31 1.90 3.35
C VAL A 105 -3.41 1.48 2.21
N THR A 106 -3.52 2.14 1.06
CA THR A 106 -2.81 1.73 -0.16
C THR A 106 -2.05 2.89 -0.78
N GLY A 107 -0.92 2.63 -1.42
CA GLY A 107 -0.26 3.60 -2.31
C GLY A 107 -0.71 3.47 -3.77
N GLY A 108 -1.73 2.64 -4.02
CA GLY A 108 -2.24 2.37 -5.35
C GLY A 108 -3.36 3.34 -5.73
N LYS A 109 -3.85 3.18 -6.95
CA LYS A 109 -5.05 3.88 -7.43
C LYS A 109 -6.11 2.88 -7.82
N ARG A 110 -7.31 3.06 -7.26
CA ARG A 110 -8.43 2.18 -7.60
C ARG A 110 -8.90 2.41 -9.04
N ILE A 111 -8.98 1.33 -9.80
CA ILE A 111 -9.63 1.31 -11.11
C ILE A 111 -11.05 0.75 -10.93
N PRO A 112 -12.11 1.54 -11.20
CA PRO A 112 -13.48 1.04 -11.11
C PRO A 112 -13.72 -0.12 -12.09
N SER A 113 -14.33 -1.21 -11.61
CA SER A 113 -14.60 -2.40 -12.42
C SER A 113 -15.52 -2.12 -13.61
N ASN A 114 -16.41 -1.13 -13.50
CA ASN A 114 -17.29 -0.70 -14.58
C ASN A 114 -16.58 0.06 -15.70
N GLN A 115 -15.29 0.41 -15.57
CA GLN A 115 -14.49 0.95 -16.67
C GLN A 115 -13.92 -0.13 -17.59
N PHE A 116 -13.98 -1.40 -17.19
CA PHE A 116 -13.52 -2.49 -18.03
C PHE A 116 -14.58 -2.84 -19.09
N THR A 117 -14.14 -2.93 -20.34
CA THR A 117 -14.99 -3.24 -21.49
C THR A 117 -14.39 -4.39 -22.28
N LYS A 118 -15.21 -5.13 -23.04
CA LYS A 118 -14.69 -6.20 -23.90
C LYS A 118 -13.77 -5.61 -24.97
N VAL A 119 -12.66 -6.28 -25.23
CA VAL A 119 -11.81 -5.94 -26.38
C VAL A 119 -12.59 -6.25 -27.66
N THR A 120 -12.78 -5.24 -28.50
CA THR A 120 -13.46 -5.37 -29.80
C THR A 120 -12.57 -4.98 -30.97
N ASP A 121 -11.43 -4.33 -30.72
CA ASP A 121 -10.49 -3.91 -31.76
C ASP A 121 -9.90 -5.14 -32.47
N PRO A 122 -10.13 -5.31 -33.79
CA PRO A 122 -9.64 -6.46 -34.53
C PRO A 122 -8.11 -6.60 -34.50
N SER A 123 -7.38 -5.48 -34.47
CA SER A 123 -5.91 -5.50 -34.44
C SER A 123 -5.37 -6.04 -33.11
N ILE A 124 -6.08 -5.80 -32.00
CA ILE A 124 -5.74 -6.37 -30.69
C ILE A 124 -6.15 -7.83 -30.64
N LEU A 125 -7.35 -8.18 -31.08
CA LEU A 125 -7.87 -9.55 -31.04
C LEU A 125 -7.02 -10.52 -31.89
N GLN A 126 -6.52 -10.07 -33.03
CA GLN A 126 -5.62 -10.86 -33.88
C GLN A 126 -4.29 -11.24 -33.20
N ARG A 127 -3.88 -10.53 -32.14
CA ARG A 127 -2.69 -10.85 -31.35
C ARG A 127 -2.93 -11.97 -30.32
N LEU A 128 -4.19 -12.28 -30.05
CA LEU A 128 -4.61 -13.23 -29.02
C LEU A 128 -5.01 -14.57 -29.64
N SER A 129 -4.92 -15.66 -28.85
CA SER A 129 -5.43 -16.95 -29.31
C SER A 129 -6.96 -16.91 -29.44
N PRO A 130 -7.57 -17.70 -30.34
CA PRO A 130 -9.02 -17.71 -30.53
C PRO A 130 -9.80 -17.93 -29.24
N GLU A 131 -9.28 -18.77 -28.34
CA GLU A 131 -9.91 -19.07 -27.05
C GLU A 131 -9.90 -17.85 -26.11
N ALA A 132 -8.84 -17.05 -26.14
CA ALA A 132 -8.68 -15.88 -25.28
C ALA A 132 -9.56 -14.71 -25.71
N GLN A 133 -9.80 -14.53 -27.02
CA GLN A 133 -10.50 -13.37 -27.58
C GLN A 133 -11.85 -13.07 -26.90
N LYS A 134 -12.61 -14.09 -26.50
CA LYS A 134 -13.92 -13.94 -25.84
C LYS A 134 -13.85 -13.57 -24.34
N HIS A 135 -12.67 -13.61 -23.74
CA HIS A 135 -12.46 -13.44 -22.30
C HIS A 135 -11.68 -12.18 -21.92
N VAL A 136 -11.11 -11.46 -22.89
CA VAL A 136 -10.25 -10.31 -22.61
C VAL A 136 -11.07 -9.03 -22.44
N LEU A 137 -10.79 -8.33 -21.35
CA LEU A 137 -11.29 -6.99 -21.07
C LEU A 137 -10.16 -5.97 -21.18
N GLN A 138 -10.50 -4.74 -21.50
CA GLN A 138 -9.61 -3.60 -21.55
C GLN A 138 -10.18 -2.42 -20.75
N THR A 139 -9.29 -1.60 -20.22
CA THR A 139 -9.61 -0.29 -19.68
C THR A 139 -8.50 0.68 -20.07
N LYS A 140 -8.85 1.95 -20.23
CA LYS A 140 -7.88 3.00 -20.52
C LYS A 140 -7.45 3.64 -19.20
N LEU A 141 -6.21 3.40 -18.80
CA LEU A 141 -5.68 3.81 -17.49
C LEU A 141 -5.76 5.33 -17.24
N SER A 142 -5.65 6.16 -18.29
CA SER A 142 -5.79 7.61 -18.17
C SER A 142 -7.16 8.05 -17.64
N ASP A 143 -8.20 7.26 -17.91
CA ASP A 143 -9.58 7.58 -17.50
C ASP A 143 -9.80 7.24 -16.01
N ALA A 144 -8.94 6.38 -15.45
CA ALA A 144 -8.74 6.22 -14.01
C ALA A 144 -7.73 7.24 -13.44
N GLY A 145 -7.25 8.20 -14.24
CA GLY A 145 -6.24 9.17 -13.88
C GLY A 145 -4.87 8.55 -13.56
N ILE A 146 -4.55 7.41 -14.16
CA ILE A 146 -3.23 6.79 -14.12
C ILE A 146 -2.55 7.12 -15.46
N THR A 147 -1.63 8.07 -15.43
CA THR A 147 -0.91 8.55 -16.63
C THR A 147 0.55 8.13 -16.65
N ASP A 148 1.14 7.94 -15.47
CA ASP A 148 2.45 7.31 -15.31
C ASP A 148 2.25 5.80 -15.12
N ILE A 149 2.65 5.03 -16.13
CA ILE A 149 2.59 3.56 -16.13
C ILE A 149 3.95 2.93 -15.76
N GLY A 150 4.95 3.76 -15.48
CA GLY A 150 6.31 3.33 -15.21
C GLY A 150 6.98 2.64 -16.40
N GLN A 151 8.03 1.88 -16.08
CA GLN A 151 8.75 1.03 -17.02
C GLN A 151 8.96 -0.33 -16.39
N ILE A 152 8.89 -1.39 -17.20
CA ILE A 152 9.39 -2.69 -16.76
C ILE A 152 10.91 -2.56 -16.73
N VAL A 153 11.49 -2.75 -15.55
CA VAL A 153 12.94 -2.75 -15.34
C VAL A 153 13.30 -3.95 -14.48
N PRO A 154 14.53 -4.48 -14.57
CA PRO A 154 15.01 -5.44 -13.59
C PRO A 154 14.91 -4.83 -12.18
N TYR A 155 14.20 -5.52 -11.29
CA TYR A 155 13.97 -5.12 -9.90
C TYR A 155 14.13 -6.34 -8.98
N GLY A 156 14.35 -6.11 -7.69
CA GLY A 156 14.53 -7.18 -6.72
C GLY A 156 15.74 -6.97 -5.81
N LYS A 157 16.29 -8.07 -5.28
CA LYS A 157 17.26 -8.04 -4.19
C LYS A 157 18.50 -7.18 -4.56
N TYR A 158 18.79 -6.20 -3.71
CA TYR A 158 19.90 -5.24 -3.85
C TYR A 158 19.78 -4.21 -4.98
N ILE A 159 18.64 -4.13 -5.67
CA ILE A 159 18.39 -3.11 -6.69
C ILE A 159 17.38 -2.10 -6.13
N LEU A 160 17.87 -0.91 -5.75
CA LEU A 160 17.03 0.22 -5.34
C LEU A 160 16.43 0.89 -6.59
N ARG A 161 15.35 0.32 -7.10
CA ARG A 161 14.55 0.90 -8.20
C ARG A 161 13.07 0.84 -7.84
N GLN A 162 12.29 1.73 -8.45
CA GLN A 162 10.84 1.66 -8.40
C GLN A 162 10.39 0.31 -8.97
N ALA A 163 9.52 -0.39 -8.23
CA ALA A 163 8.90 -1.61 -8.74
C ALA A 163 8.01 -1.26 -9.95
N PRO A 164 7.92 -2.16 -10.96
CA PRO A 164 7.01 -1.96 -12.06
C PRO A 164 5.55 -1.90 -11.58
N LEU A 165 4.67 -1.37 -12.42
CA LEU A 165 3.25 -1.29 -12.12
C LEU A 165 2.65 -2.70 -11.96
N GLU A 166 2.01 -2.93 -10.81
CA GLU A 166 1.30 -4.16 -10.48
C GLU A 166 -0.20 -3.90 -10.40
N ILE A 167 -1.00 -4.89 -10.78
CA ILE A 167 -2.47 -4.84 -10.70
C ILE A 167 -2.91 -5.83 -9.65
N PHE A 168 -3.83 -5.42 -8.78
CA PHE A 168 -4.40 -6.26 -7.73
C PHE A 168 -5.91 -6.37 -7.91
N GLU A 169 -6.44 -7.58 -7.70
CA GLU A 169 -7.87 -7.85 -7.59
C GLU A 169 -8.17 -8.40 -6.19
N ASN A 170 -9.04 -7.72 -5.44
CA ASN A 170 -9.43 -8.12 -4.08
C ASN A 170 -8.25 -8.36 -3.12
N GLY A 171 -7.17 -7.61 -3.29
CA GLY A 171 -5.94 -7.74 -2.47
C GLY A 171 -4.96 -8.81 -2.96
N PHE A 172 -5.27 -9.51 -4.05
CA PHE A 172 -4.37 -10.50 -4.66
C PHE A 172 -3.71 -9.92 -5.92
N PRO A 173 -2.39 -10.02 -6.08
CA PRO A 173 -1.71 -9.54 -7.27
C PRO A 173 -2.10 -10.39 -8.48
N LEU A 174 -2.41 -9.74 -9.59
CA LEU A 174 -2.56 -10.39 -10.88
C LEU A 174 -1.20 -10.76 -11.45
N THR A 175 -1.16 -11.86 -12.18
CA THR A 175 0.06 -12.30 -12.84
C THR A 175 0.22 -11.58 -14.17
N LEU A 176 1.37 -10.94 -14.38
CA LEU A 176 1.73 -10.41 -15.70
C LEU A 176 1.70 -11.55 -16.71
N SER A 177 1.04 -11.33 -17.85
CA SER A 177 0.94 -12.35 -18.89
C SER A 177 2.33 -12.78 -19.34
N ARG A 178 2.61 -14.08 -19.23
CA ARG A 178 3.91 -14.67 -19.54
C ARG A 178 3.74 -16.04 -20.17
N TRP A 179 4.80 -16.53 -20.78
CA TRP A 179 4.89 -17.94 -21.16
C TRP A 179 6.31 -18.48 -20.88
N PRO A 180 6.44 -19.72 -20.38
CA PRO A 180 5.36 -20.58 -19.90
C PRO A 180 4.69 -20.00 -18.63
N ASN A 181 3.42 -20.37 -18.39
CA ASN A 181 2.70 -19.92 -17.18
C ASN A 181 3.39 -20.39 -15.89
N TYR A 182 4.13 -21.50 -15.97
CA TYR A 182 4.88 -22.12 -14.88
C TYR A 182 6.24 -22.59 -15.37
N GLY A 183 7.25 -22.46 -14.52
CA GLY A 183 8.62 -22.90 -14.81
C GLY A 183 9.29 -22.15 -15.96
N PHE A 184 10.16 -22.86 -16.66
CA PHE A 184 10.97 -22.37 -17.77
C PHE A 184 11.01 -23.42 -18.88
N ILE A 185 11.34 -23.00 -20.09
CA ILE A 185 11.81 -23.92 -21.13
C ILE A 185 13.33 -24.03 -21.09
N ASN A 186 13.86 -25.15 -21.57
CA ASN A 186 15.30 -25.36 -21.58
C ASN A 186 15.96 -24.64 -22.75
N ILE A 187 17.10 -24.00 -22.46
CA ILE A 187 18.07 -23.58 -23.47
C ILE A 187 18.73 -24.84 -24.00
N THR A 188 18.67 -25.05 -25.31
CA THR A 188 19.26 -26.24 -25.96
C THR A 188 20.69 -26.01 -26.39
N ASN A 189 21.07 -24.77 -26.67
CA ASN A 189 22.42 -24.41 -27.10
C ASN A 189 22.69 -22.91 -26.91
N VAL A 190 23.95 -22.55 -26.69
CA VAL A 190 24.45 -21.17 -26.68
C VAL A 190 25.56 -21.09 -27.72
N PRO A 191 25.28 -20.62 -28.96
CA PRO A 191 26.22 -20.76 -30.08
C PRO A 191 27.60 -20.17 -29.85
N SER A 192 27.70 -19.07 -29.09
CA SER A 192 28.99 -18.43 -28.79
C SER A 192 29.77 -19.10 -27.66
N GLY A 193 29.19 -20.07 -26.93
CA GLY A 193 29.78 -20.70 -25.75
C GLY A 193 30.04 -19.77 -24.55
N HIS A 194 29.89 -18.46 -24.73
CA HIS A 194 30.10 -17.46 -23.69
C HIS A 194 28.91 -17.34 -22.74
N ARG A 195 29.22 -17.28 -21.43
CA ARG A 195 28.26 -17.10 -20.34
C ARG A 195 27.39 -15.83 -20.46
N TYR A 196 27.85 -14.83 -21.20
CA TYR A 196 27.15 -13.55 -21.41
C TYR A 196 26.53 -13.42 -22.81
N SER A 197 26.32 -14.53 -23.51
CA SER A 197 25.67 -14.48 -24.82
C SER A 197 24.24 -13.96 -24.70
N THR A 198 23.87 -13.05 -25.60
CA THR A 198 22.48 -12.63 -25.80
C THR A 198 21.75 -13.52 -26.82
N VAL A 199 22.43 -14.53 -27.37
CA VAL A 199 21.90 -15.45 -28.38
C VAL A 199 21.88 -16.86 -27.84
N PHE A 200 20.71 -17.47 -27.82
CA PHE A 200 20.49 -18.84 -27.36
C PHE A 200 19.47 -19.55 -28.26
N GLN A 201 19.52 -20.87 -28.27
CA GLN A 201 18.56 -21.73 -28.98
C GLN A 201 17.65 -22.41 -27.97
N TYR A 202 16.42 -22.69 -28.39
CA TYR A 202 15.39 -23.36 -27.59
C TYR A 202 14.48 -24.17 -28.50
N ASN A 203 13.79 -25.18 -27.95
CA ASN A 203 12.89 -26.05 -28.72
C ASN A 203 11.42 -25.66 -28.50
N SER A 204 10.96 -24.59 -29.15
CA SER A 204 9.54 -24.21 -29.13
C SER A 204 9.15 -23.30 -30.29
N ASP A 205 7.96 -23.49 -30.84
CA ASP A 205 7.36 -22.58 -31.82
C ASP A 205 6.60 -21.42 -31.18
N ARG A 206 6.36 -21.45 -29.86
CA ARG A 206 5.49 -20.46 -29.19
C ARG A 206 5.97 -19.01 -29.41
N PRO A 207 7.27 -18.67 -29.26
CA PRO A 207 7.73 -17.30 -29.47
C PRO A 207 7.61 -16.80 -30.91
N LYS A 208 7.44 -17.68 -31.92
CA LYS A 208 7.15 -17.25 -33.31
C LYS A 208 5.87 -16.41 -33.40
N LYS A 209 4.93 -16.59 -32.46
CA LYS A 209 3.70 -15.78 -32.37
C LYS A 209 3.95 -14.32 -31.96
N TRP A 210 5.16 -13.99 -31.52
CA TRP A 210 5.56 -12.63 -31.12
C TRP A 210 6.47 -11.94 -32.13
N ALA A 211 6.61 -12.47 -33.35
CA ALA A 211 7.53 -11.93 -34.37
C ALA A 211 7.32 -10.44 -34.67
N ASN A 212 6.09 -9.93 -34.51
CA ASN A 212 5.75 -8.51 -34.72
C ASN A 212 5.74 -7.68 -33.42
N GLN A 213 6.36 -8.15 -32.35
CA GLN A 213 6.46 -7.43 -31.08
C GLN A 213 7.87 -6.88 -30.90
N SER A 214 7.97 -5.60 -30.54
CA SER A 214 9.24 -4.88 -30.39
C SER A 214 9.76 -4.83 -28.94
N ASP A 215 8.94 -5.17 -27.95
CA ASP A 215 9.27 -5.06 -26.53
C ASP A 215 9.07 -6.40 -25.82
N ILE A 216 9.84 -7.41 -26.24
CA ILE A 216 9.82 -8.76 -25.67
C ILE A 216 10.80 -8.83 -24.51
N TRP A 217 10.30 -9.24 -23.34
CA TRP A 217 11.12 -9.51 -22.16
C TRP A 217 11.38 -11.00 -22.00
N VAL A 218 12.64 -11.36 -21.79
CA VAL A 218 13.07 -12.73 -21.52
C VAL A 218 13.81 -12.76 -20.19
N TYR A 219 13.43 -13.70 -19.33
CA TYR A 219 14.10 -13.96 -18.05
C TYR A 219 14.34 -15.47 -17.92
N GLY A 220 15.56 -15.84 -17.55
CA GLY A 220 16.01 -17.22 -17.40
C GLY A 220 17.40 -17.28 -16.78
N TYR A 221 17.87 -18.50 -16.51
CA TYR A 221 19.18 -18.79 -15.92
C TYR A 221 19.75 -20.08 -16.52
#